data_AF-C0ER97-F1
#
_entry.id   AF-C0ER97-F1
#
_cell.length_a   1.000
_cell.length_b   1.000
_cell.length_c   1.000
_cell.angle_alpha   90.00
_cell.angle_beta   90.00
_cell.angle_gamma   90.00
#
_symmetry.space_group_name_H-M   'P 1'
#
loop_
_entity.id
_entity.type
_entity.pdbx_description
1 polymer ?
#
loop_
_entity_poly.entity_id
_entity_poly.type
_entity_poly.pdbx_seq_one_letter_code
_entity_poly.pdbx_strand_id
1 'polypeptide(L)'
;MNKPILPLMLCVLLSGCLNVGSGFRVPPDASARWKLCNEDKIYPAKKTPPEASRAKRDEMLRQMNLYGQRKLDDMFSCGYDPIGGGTSRADACVRKKDWYRSGKDIYPENKIYEQCQHD
;
A
#
# COMPACT_ATOMS: atom_id res chain seq x y z
N MET A 1 61.08 8.12 22.55
CA MET A 1 59.60 7.96 22.55
C MET A 1 59.10 8.32 21.16
N ASN A 2 58.73 7.29 20.39
CA ASN A 2 58.29 7.40 19.01
C ASN A 2 56.78 7.68 18.96
N LYS A 3 56.36 8.76 18.30
CA LYS A 3 55.01 8.87 17.71
C LYS A 3 55.06 9.79 16.48
N PRO A 4 55.19 9.26 15.25
CA PRO A 4 54.82 10.01 14.08
C PRO A 4 53.30 9.92 13.87
N ILE A 5 52.66 11.09 13.93
CA ILE A 5 51.68 11.63 12.98
C ILE A 5 50.72 10.60 12.36
N LEU A 6 49.44 10.65 12.76
CA LEU A 6 48.32 10.04 12.05
C LEU A 6 48.32 10.51 10.59
N PRO A 7 48.36 9.62 9.58
CA PRO A 7 48.05 10.03 8.23
C PRO A 7 46.53 10.16 8.10
N LEU A 8 46.09 11.37 7.77
CA LEU A 8 44.82 11.64 7.09
C LEU A 8 44.67 10.63 5.94
N MET A 9 43.84 9.60 6.12
CA MET A 9 43.41 8.76 5.01
C MET A 9 42.35 9.54 4.24
N LEU A 10 42.88 10.18 3.21
CA LEU A 10 42.21 10.83 2.10
C LEU A 10 41.09 9.90 1.55
N CYS A 11 39.85 10.37 1.66
CA CYS A 11 38.76 9.94 0.79
C CYS A 11 39.21 10.00 -0.67
N VAL A 12 38.65 9.12 -1.52
CA VAL A 12 38.18 9.37 -2.90
C VAL A 12 38.34 8.10 -3.77
N LEU A 13 37.18 7.61 -4.25
CA LEU A 13 36.92 6.73 -5.39
C LEU A 13 37.00 5.21 -5.19
N LEU A 14 35.81 4.61 -5.02
CA LEU A 14 35.29 3.63 -5.98
C LEU A 14 33.77 3.84 -6.12
N SER A 15 33.43 4.95 -6.79
CA SER A 15 32.21 5.08 -7.58
C SER A 15 32.27 3.98 -8.64
N GLY A 16 31.61 2.86 -8.40
CA GLY A 16 31.80 1.69 -9.26
C GLY A 16 30.80 0.56 -9.05
N CYS A 17 29.54 0.86 -8.74
CA CYS A 17 28.41 -0.05 -9.00
C CYS A 17 27.19 0.78 -9.40
N LEU A 18 27.33 1.51 -10.51
CA LEU A 18 26.20 1.90 -11.35
C LEU A 18 25.59 0.63 -11.93
N ASN A 19 24.74 -0.05 -11.16
CA ASN A 19 23.72 -0.93 -11.73
C ASN A 19 22.46 -0.08 -11.97
N VAL A 20 22.52 0.74 -13.03
CA VAL A 20 21.32 1.25 -13.69
C VAL A 20 20.71 0.06 -14.40
N GLY A 21 19.59 -0.46 -13.90
CA GLY A 21 18.88 -1.54 -14.60
C GLY A 21 17.80 -2.28 -13.84
N SER A 22 17.71 -2.18 -12.50
CA SER A 22 16.50 -2.61 -11.80
C SER A 22 15.55 -1.42 -11.76
N GLY A 23 14.74 -1.27 -12.82
CA GLY A 23 13.54 -0.45 -12.73
C GLY A 23 12.85 -0.82 -11.43
N PHE A 24 12.67 0.17 -10.54
CA PHE A 24 12.17 -0.02 -9.18
C PHE A 24 10.82 -0.72 -9.29
N ARG A 25 10.82 -2.05 -9.25
CA ARG A 25 9.61 -2.84 -9.10
C ARG A 25 9.23 -2.56 -7.67
N VAL A 26 8.37 -1.56 -7.49
CA VAL A 26 7.65 -1.35 -6.23
C VAL A 26 7.18 -2.74 -5.84
N PRO A 27 7.66 -3.31 -4.71
CA PRO A 27 7.25 -4.63 -4.29
C PRO A 27 5.72 -4.68 -4.37
N PRO A 28 5.13 -5.77 -4.89
CA PRO A 28 3.69 -5.83 -5.12
C PRO A 28 3.00 -5.47 -3.81
N ASP A 29 2.38 -4.30 -3.79
CA ASP A 29 1.74 -3.75 -2.61
C ASP A 29 0.67 -4.75 -2.17
N ALA A 30 0.90 -5.45 -1.05
CA ALA A 30 -0.04 -6.45 -0.54
C ALA A 30 -1.41 -5.81 -0.25
N SER A 31 -1.45 -4.49 -0.04
CA SER A 31 -2.67 -3.68 0.09
C SER A 31 -3.46 -3.57 -1.22
N ALA A 32 -2.81 -3.70 -2.38
CA ALA A 32 -3.45 -3.60 -3.69
C ALA A 32 -4.41 -4.77 -3.98
N ARG A 33 -4.26 -5.88 -3.26
CA ARG A 33 -5.16 -7.04 -3.34
C ARG A 33 -6.40 -6.91 -2.48
N TRP A 34 -6.53 -5.80 -1.74
CA TRP A 34 -7.69 -5.50 -0.92
C TRP A 34 -8.59 -4.46 -1.59
N LYS A 35 -9.88 -4.77 -1.62
CA LYS A 35 -10.95 -3.87 -2.06
C LYS A 35 -11.92 -3.65 -0.92
N LEU A 36 -12.56 -2.49 -0.90
CA LEU A 36 -13.53 -2.14 0.11
C LEU A 36 -14.92 -2.61 -0.35
N CYS A 37 -15.68 -3.25 0.54
CA CYS A 37 -17.09 -3.54 0.30
C CYS A 37 -17.85 -2.23 0.08
N ASN A 38 -18.79 -2.21 -0.87
CA ASN A 38 -19.59 -1.01 -1.18
C ASN A 38 -18.75 0.23 -1.54
N GLU A 39 -17.54 0.05 -2.09
CA GLU A 39 -16.64 1.14 -2.48
C GLU A 39 -17.35 2.24 -3.29
N ASP A 40 -18.19 1.84 -4.25
CA ASP A 40 -18.93 2.77 -5.11
C ASP A 40 -20.00 3.58 -4.38
N LYS A 41 -20.56 3.02 -3.31
CA LYS A 41 -21.56 3.69 -2.48
C LYS A 41 -20.90 4.69 -1.52
N ILE A 42 -19.71 4.35 -1.01
CA ILE A 42 -18.96 5.16 -0.05
C ILE A 42 -18.17 6.27 -0.77
N TYR A 43 -17.60 5.96 -1.93
CA TYR A 43 -16.75 6.85 -2.71
C TYR A 43 -17.20 6.93 -4.19
N PRO A 44 -18.42 7.42 -4.47
CA PRO A 44 -19.00 7.41 -5.81
C PRO A 44 -18.20 8.23 -6.84
N ALA A 45 -17.50 9.27 -6.42
CA ALA A 45 -16.75 10.13 -7.32
C ALA A 45 -15.46 9.48 -7.86
N LYS A 46 -14.98 8.37 -7.27
CA LYS A 46 -13.82 7.64 -7.81
C LYS A 46 -14.04 7.11 -9.23
N LYS A 47 -15.29 6.95 -9.65
CA LYS A 47 -15.69 6.54 -11.01
C LYS A 47 -15.87 7.70 -11.99
N THR A 48 -15.52 8.93 -11.57
CA THR A 48 -15.60 10.10 -12.44
C THR A 48 -14.71 9.91 -13.66
N PRO A 49 -15.25 10.04 -14.89
CA PRO A 49 -14.45 9.83 -16.08
C PRO A 49 -13.52 11.03 -16.37
N PRO A 50 -12.44 10.83 -17.14
CA PRO A 50 -11.43 11.88 -17.40
C PRO A 50 -11.98 13.15 -18.07
N GLU A 51 -13.02 13.03 -18.88
CA GLU A 51 -13.69 14.11 -19.59
C GLU A 51 -14.63 14.95 -18.70
N ALA A 52 -14.82 14.58 -17.44
CA ALA A 52 -15.66 15.31 -16.51
C ALA A 52 -15.13 16.73 -16.23
N SER A 53 -16.03 17.61 -15.77
CA SER A 53 -15.68 18.96 -15.37
C SER A 53 -14.58 18.96 -14.30
N ARG A 54 -13.80 20.05 -14.24
CA ARG A 54 -12.72 20.21 -13.25
C ARG A 54 -13.21 19.94 -11.82
N ALA A 55 -14.34 20.50 -11.42
CA ALA A 55 -14.92 20.29 -10.09
C ALA A 55 -15.22 18.82 -9.79
N LYS A 56 -15.70 18.04 -10.77
CA LYS A 56 -15.93 16.60 -10.60
C LYS A 56 -14.61 15.84 -10.46
N ARG A 57 -13.57 16.22 -11.21
CA ARG A 57 -12.22 15.63 -11.08
C ARG A 57 -11.56 15.97 -9.75
N ASP A 58 -11.76 17.18 -9.23
CA ASP A 58 -11.24 17.57 -7.92
C ASP A 58 -11.90 16.73 -6.80
N GLU A 59 -13.22 16.49 -6.88
CA GLU A 59 -13.92 15.60 -5.94
C GLU A 59 -13.48 14.13 -6.08
N MET A 60 -13.25 13.65 -7.31
CA MET A 60 -12.66 12.33 -7.54
C MET A 60 -11.32 12.19 -6.82
N LEU A 61 -10.41 13.16 -6.98
CA LEU A 61 -9.10 13.14 -6.30
C LEU A 61 -9.25 13.16 -4.78
N ARG A 62 -10.17 13.97 -4.25
CA ARG A 62 -10.47 13.99 -2.80
C ARG A 62 -10.91 12.62 -2.31
N GLN A 63 -11.85 11.96 -3.00
CA GLN A 63 -12.34 10.64 -2.59
C GLN A 63 -11.30 9.53 -2.80
N MET A 64 -10.45 9.62 -3.81
CA MET A 64 -9.30 8.71 -3.97
C MET A 64 -8.33 8.82 -2.79
N ASN A 65 -8.04 10.03 -2.33
CA ASN A 65 -7.18 10.25 -1.16
C ASN A 65 -7.83 9.71 0.12
N LEU A 66 -9.12 9.97 0.35
CA LEU A 66 -9.85 9.44 1.51
C LEU A 66 -9.90 7.90 1.52
N TYR A 67 -10.10 7.29 0.35
CA TYR A 67 -10.06 5.83 0.20
C TYR A 67 -8.68 5.26 0.52
N GLY A 68 -7.62 5.88 -0.01
CA GLY A 68 -6.24 5.47 0.24
C GLY A 68 -5.88 5.59 1.72
N GLN A 69 -6.26 6.69 2.36
CA GLN A 69 -6.04 6.91 3.78
C GLN A 69 -6.78 5.87 4.63
N ARG A 70 -8.08 5.64 4.38
CA ARG A 70 -8.85 4.59 5.09
C ARG A 70 -8.17 3.23 4.97
N LYS A 71 -7.71 2.86 3.76
CA LYS A 71 -7.02 1.58 3.54
C LYS A 71 -5.81 1.42 4.46
N LEU A 72 -4.95 2.43 4.49
CA LEU A 72 -3.74 2.41 5.30
C LEU A 72 -4.06 2.41 6.80
N ASP A 73 -4.98 3.27 7.24
CA ASP A 73 -5.41 3.36 8.64
C ASP A 73 -5.98 2.02 9.13
N ASP A 74 -6.85 1.39 8.33
CA ASP A 74 -7.42 0.09 8.67
C ASP A 74 -6.37 -1.01 8.73
N MET A 75 -5.44 -1.07 7.77
CA MET A 75 -4.35 -2.06 7.77
C MET A 75 -3.40 -1.89 8.95
N PHE A 76 -2.94 -0.66 9.20
CA PHE A 76 -2.05 -0.38 10.33
C PHE A 76 -2.73 -0.69 11.67
N SER A 77 -4.01 -0.33 11.83
CA SER A 77 -4.76 -0.66 13.05
C SER A 77 -4.91 -2.17 13.30
N CYS A 78 -4.83 -2.98 12.25
CA CYS A 78 -4.86 -4.44 12.32
C CYS A 78 -3.48 -5.10 12.41
N GLY A 79 -2.38 -4.32 12.42
CA GLY A 79 -1.02 -4.84 12.34
C GLY A 79 -0.72 -5.55 11.01
N TYR A 80 -1.43 -5.20 9.94
CA TYR A 80 -1.16 -5.66 8.59
C TYR A 80 -0.13 -4.73 7.95
N ASP A 81 0.98 -5.27 7.41
CA ASP A 81 1.94 -4.50 6.63
C ASP A 81 1.39 -4.32 5.20
N PRO A 82 1.09 -3.09 4.75
CA PRO A 82 0.59 -2.85 3.40
C PRO A 82 1.51 -3.43 2.32
N ILE A 83 2.82 -3.47 2.54
CA ILE A 83 3.81 -3.95 1.57
C ILE A 83 4.02 -5.46 1.70
N GLY A 84 4.37 -5.94 2.89
CA GLY A 84 4.73 -7.34 3.16
C GLY A 84 3.55 -8.28 3.38
N GLY A 85 2.35 -7.74 3.64
CA GLY A 85 1.17 -8.49 4.00
C GLY A 85 1.01 -8.66 5.51
N GLY A 86 0.11 -9.55 5.93
CA GLY A 86 -0.20 -9.78 7.33
C GLY A 86 -0.23 -11.24 7.70
N THR A 87 -0.30 -11.50 9.00
CA THR A 87 -0.66 -12.83 9.53
C THR A 87 -2.13 -13.13 9.28
N SER A 88 -2.56 -14.38 9.46
CA SER A 88 -4.00 -14.75 9.39
C SER A 88 -4.86 -13.87 10.30
N ARG A 89 -4.36 -13.53 11.50
CA ARG A 89 -5.06 -12.62 12.44
C ARG A 89 -5.22 -11.20 11.88
N ALA A 90 -4.18 -10.65 11.26
CA ALA A 90 -4.24 -9.32 10.66
C ALA A 90 -5.19 -9.31 9.46
N ASP A 91 -5.16 -10.36 8.63
CA ASP A 91 -6.06 -10.55 7.48
C ASP A 91 -7.54 -10.61 7.93
N ALA A 92 -7.84 -11.41 8.95
CA ALA A 92 -9.18 -11.50 9.54
C ALA A 92 -9.67 -10.15 10.10
N CYS A 93 -8.78 -9.38 10.74
CA CYS A 93 -9.09 -8.05 11.26
C CYS A 93 -9.45 -7.07 10.11
N VAL A 94 -8.66 -7.06 9.03
CA VAL A 94 -8.92 -6.22 7.87
C VAL A 94 -10.25 -6.58 7.21
N ARG A 95 -10.61 -7.89 7.15
CA ARG A 95 -11.93 -8.33 6.64
C ARG A 95 -13.12 -7.83 7.45
N LYS A 96 -12.99 -7.81 8.78
CA LYS A 96 -14.01 -7.26 9.69
C LYS A 96 -14.22 -5.75 9.51
N LYS A 97 -13.33 -5.05 8.81
CA LYS A 97 -13.42 -3.61 8.49
C LYS A 97 -13.93 -3.36 7.08
N ASP A 98 -14.69 -4.31 6.53
CA ASP A 98 -15.30 -4.26 5.20
C ASP A 98 -14.30 -4.34 4.05
N TRP A 99 -13.12 -4.93 4.25
CA TRP A 99 -12.18 -5.18 3.15
C TRP A 99 -12.26 -6.64 2.71
N TYR A 100 -12.16 -6.90 1.42
CA TYR A 100 -12.12 -8.26 0.87
C TYR A 100 -10.96 -8.42 -0.09
N ARG A 101 -10.50 -9.67 -0.25
CA ARG A 101 -9.40 -9.99 -1.16
C ARG A 101 -9.93 -10.15 -2.59
N SER A 102 -9.47 -9.31 -3.51
CA SER A 102 -9.85 -9.39 -4.94
C SER A 102 -8.84 -10.15 -5.80
N GLY A 103 -7.84 -10.77 -5.19
CA GLY A 103 -6.77 -11.51 -5.86
C GLY A 103 -6.35 -12.70 -5.01
N LYS A 104 -5.06 -13.10 -5.07
CA LYS A 104 -4.54 -14.23 -4.28
C LYS A 104 -4.88 -14.05 -2.79
N ASP A 105 -5.72 -14.95 -2.29
CA ASP A 105 -6.09 -15.07 -0.89
C ASP A 105 -5.20 -16.13 -0.24
N ILE A 106 -4.39 -15.72 0.74
CA ILE A 106 -3.45 -16.60 1.45
C ILE A 106 -4.06 -17.20 2.73
N TYR A 107 -5.22 -16.69 3.14
CA TYR A 107 -5.98 -17.15 4.31
C TYR A 107 -7.46 -17.27 3.94
N PRO A 108 -7.82 -18.18 3.01
CA PRO A 108 -9.19 -18.32 2.52
C PRO A 108 -10.19 -18.70 3.64
N GLU A 109 -9.72 -19.30 4.73
CA GLU A 109 -10.52 -19.58 5.92
C GLU A 109 -11.09 -18.30 6.56
N ASN A 110 -10.44 -17.15 6.37
CA ASN A 110 -10.89 -15.87 6.93
C ASN A 110 -12.03 -15.23 6.15
N LYS A 111 -12.49 -15.81 5.03
CA LYS A 111 -13.64 -15.30 4.26
C LYS A 111 -14.91 -15.18 5.09
N ILE A 112 -15.05 -16.00 6.14
CA ILE A 112 -16.17 -15.94 7.09
C ILE A 112 -16.30 -14.57 7.78
N TYR A 113 -15.25 -13.76 7.78
CA TYR A 113 -15.23 -12.43 8.39
C TYR A 113 -15.51 -11.30 7.40
N GLU A 114 -15.65 -11.60 6.11
CA GLU A 114 -15.99 -10.61 5.09
C GLU A 114 -17.44 -10.17 5.29
N GLN A 115 -17.66 -8.86 5.36
CA GLN A 115 -19.00 -8.27 5.50
C GLN A 115 -19.59 -7.81 4.16
N CYS A 116 -18.97 -8.19 3.04
CA CYS A 116 -19.43 -7.82 1.71
C CYS A 116 -20.72 -8.55 1.36
N GLN A 117 -21.75 -7.78 1.00
CA GLN A 117 -22.84 -8.30 0.18
C GLN A 117 -22.41 -8.15 -1.28
N HIS A 118 -22.13 -9.27 -1.93
CA HIS A 118 -21.94 -9.33 -3.37
C HIS A 118 -23.30 -9.65 -3.99
N ASP A 119 -24.16 -8.65 -4.11
CA ASP A 119 -25.41 -8.76 -4.86
C ASP A 119 -25.13 -8.82 -6.37
#